data_AF-A0A8S3I532-F1
#
_entry.id   AF-A0A8S3I532-F1
#
_cell.length_a   1.000
_cell.length_b   1.000
_cell.length_c   1.000
_cell.angle_alpha   90.00
_cell.angle_beta   90.00
_cell.angle_gamma   90.00
#
_symmetry.space_group_name_H-M   'P 1'
#
loop_
_entity.id
_entity.type
_entity.pdbx_description
1 polymer ?
#
loop_
_entity_poly.entity_id
_entity_poly.type
_entity_poly.pdbx_seq_one_letter_code
_entity_poly.pdbx_strand_id
1 'polypeptide(L)'
;MKHALLDGDATNYDLDRGFTRHPIDDIHNICVKLDGPSIINHIKLLLWDKDARAYSYYVEVSADDITWTRIIDYRAYLCRSWQKLYFP
;
A
#
# COMPACT_ATOMS: atom_id res chain seq x y z
N MET A 1 4.11 3.22 16.61
CA MET A 1 3.53 2.62 15.39
C MET A 1 4.08 3.34 14.16
N LYS A 2 5.26 2.96 13.65
CA LYS A 2 5.84 3.49 12.40
C LYS A 2 6.64 2.46 11.59
N HIS A 3 6.65 1.18 11.99
CA HIS A 3 7.62 0.21 11.47
C HIS A 3 7.02 -0.92 10.62
N ALA A 4 5.74 -1.25 10.78
CA ALA A 4 5.17 -2.46 10.17
C ALA A 4 5.06 -2.44 8.63
N LEU A 5 5.03 -1.27 7.99
CA LEU A 5 4.83 -1.22 6.53
C LEU A 5 6.04 -1.77 5.76
N LEU A 6 7.25 -1.54 6.29
CA LEU A 6 8.52 -1.78 5.60
C LEU A 6 9.54 -2.52 6.50
N ASP A 7 9.10 -3.19 7.56
CA ASP A 7 9.98 -4.00 8.42
C ASP A 7 10.34 -5.37 7.84
N GLY A 8 9.68 -5.77 6.74
CA GLY A 8 9.91 -7.04 6.06
C GLY A 8 9.18 -8.23 6.67
N ASP A 9 8.39 -8.04 7.74
CA ASP A 9 7.61 -9.12 8.33
C ASP A 9 6.23 -9.23 7.66
N ALA A 10 6.06 -10.28 6.88
CA ALA A 10 4.80 -10.57 6.20
C ALA A 10 4.04 -11.76 6.83
N THR A 11 4.41 -12.17 8.05
CA THR A 11 3.88 -13.39 8.68
C THR A 11 3.34 -13.13 10.09
N ASN A 12 4.01 -12.28 10.87
CA ASN A 12 3.68 -12.03 12.28
C ASN A 12 2.86 -10.74 12.43
N TYR A 13 1.63 -10.78 11.92
CA TYR A 13 0.63 -9.73 12.12
C TYR A 13 -0.67 -10.34 12.66
N ASP A 14 -1.30 -9.60 13.55
CA ASP A 14 -2.52 -9.96 14.28
C ASP A 14 -3.40 -8.72 14.46
N LEU A 15 -4.50 -8.83 15.23
CA LEU A 15 -5.48 -7.75 15.37
C LEU A 15 -4.89 -6.46 16.00
N ASP A 16 -3.77 -6.58 16.72
CA ASP A 16 -3.18 -5.50 17.50
C ASP A 16 -1.91 -4.91 16.84
N ARG A 17 -1.19 -5.69 16.03
CA ARG A 17 0.13 -5.30 15.49
C ARG A 17 0.47 -5.90 14.13
N GLY A 18 1.58 -5.42 13.56
CA GLY A 18 2.16 -5.96 12.31
C GLY A 18 1.48 -5.43 11.05
N PHE A 19 0.76 -4.33 11.13
CA PHE A 19 0.17 -3.68 9.96
C PHE A 19 0.17 -2.16 10.10
N THR A 20 0.13 -1.49 8.94
CA THR A 20 -0.16 -0.06 8.83
C THR A 20 -1.59 0.12 8.36
N ARG A 21 -2.32 1.05 8.98
CA ARG A 21 -3.67 1.43 8.57
C ARG A 21 -3.77 2.94 8.47
N HIS A 22 -4.70 3.38 7.64
CA HIS A 22 -5.12 4.76 7.53
C HIS A 22 -6.66 4.82 7.63
N PRO A 23 -7.24 5.68 8.49
CA PRO A 23 -8.70 5.86 8.57
C PRO A 23 -9.28 6.40 7.25
N ILE A 24 -10.47 5.97 6.85
CA ILE A 24 -11.07 6.40 5.56
C ILE A 24 -11.60 7.85 5.64
N ASP A 25 -11.90 8.32 6.85
CA ASP A 25 -12.41 9.66 7.17
C ASP A 25 -11.31 10.73 7.29
N ASP A 26 -10.06 10.35 7.10
CA ASP A 26 -8.92 11.26 7.15
C ASP A 26 -8.47 11.67 5.73
N ILE A 27 -7.95 12.90 5.61
CA ILE A 27 -7.46 13.49 4.36
C ILE A 27 -6.09 12.95 3.94
N HIS A 28 -5.41 12.23 4.84
CA HIS A 28 -4.08 11.69 4.57
C HIS A 28 -4.15 10.39 3.77
N ASN A 29 -2.98 9.84 3.43
CA ASN A 29 -2.83 8.59 2.72
C ASN A 29 -1.67 7.79 3.32
N ILE A 30 -1.52 6.53 2.92
CA ILE A 30 -0.32 5.76 3.22
C ILE A 30 0.74 6.16 2.19
N CYS A 31 1.67 7.02 2.58
CA CYS A 31 2.77 7.46 1.73
C CYS A 31 4.08 6.73 2.07
N VAL A 32 4.77 6.24 1.05
CA VAL A 32 6.12 5.68 1.14
C VAL A 32 7.08 6.60 0.40
N LYS A 33 7.98 7.25 1.14
CA LYS A 33 9.04 8.09 0.57
C LYS A 33 10.33 7.30 0.45
N LEU A 34 10.88 7.25 -0.76
CA LEU A 34 12.20 6.69 -1.02
C LEU A 34 13.27 7.76 -0.80
N ASP A 35 14.49 7.32 -0.50
CA ASP A 35 15.61 8.23 -0.18
C ASP A 35 16.10 9.05 -1.40
N GLY A 36 15.70 8.62 -2.61
CA GLY A 36 15.96 9.35 -3.84
C GLY A 36 15.15 8.84 -5.03
N PRO A 37 15.25 9.53 -6.18
CA PRO A 37 14.61 9.11 -7.42
C PRO A 37 14.99 7.66 -7.75
N SER A 38 13.99 6.83 -7.98
CA SER A 38 14.15 5.39 -8.15
C SER A 38 13.30 4.91 -9.32
N ILE A 39 13.84 3.99 -10.12
CA ILE A 39 13.07 3.27 -11.14
C ILE A 39 12.51 2.01 -10.49
N ILE A 40 11.19 1.89 -10.47
CA ILE A 40 10.46 0.76 -9.89
C ILE A 40 9.53 0.21 -10.96
N ASN A 41 9.46 -1.10 -11.09
CA ASN A 41 8.54 -1.78 -12.00
C ASN A 41 7.63 -2.81 -11.31
N HIS A 42 7.79 -2.97 -9.98
CA HIS A 42 7.07 -3.97 -9.21
C HIS A 42 6.83 -3.50 -7.77
N ILE A 43 5.56 -3.54 -7.36
CA ILE A 43 5.13 -3.34 -5.98
C ILE A 43 4.44 -4.61 -5.49
N LYS A 44 4.84 -5.07 -4.31
CA LYS A 44 4.12 -6.11 -3.56
C LYS A 44 3.41 -5.48 -2.38
N LEU A 45 2.09 -5.63 -2.32
CA LEU A 45 1.26 -5.14 -1.22
C LEU A 45 0.54 -6.31 -0.56
N LEU A 46 0.70 -6.48 0.75
CA LEU A 46 -0.10 -7.44 1.52
C LEU A 46 -1.28 -6.70 2.14
N LEU A 47 -2.48 -6.95 1.61
CA LEU A 47 -3.72 -6.50 2.25
C LEU A 47 -4.07 -7.44 3.39
N TRP A 48 -4.68 -6.91 4.44
CA TRP A 48 -5.15 -7.73 5.56
C TRP A 48 -6.02 -8.89 5.07
N ASP A 49 -5.68 -10.10 5.50
CA ASP A 49 -6.31 -11.33 5.00
C ASP A 49 -6.66 -12.35 6.10
N LYS A 50 -6.51 -11.98 7.37
CA LYS A 50 -6.88 -12.84 8.53
C LYS A 50 -8.39 -13.00 8.72
N ASP A 51 -9.21 -12.29 7.95
CA ASP A 51 -10.66 -12.43 7.89
C ASP A 51 -11.19 -12.16 6.47
N ALA A 52 -12.51 -12.18 6.30
CA ALA A 52 -13.17 -12.07 5.00
C ALA A 52 -13.16 -10.68 4.34
N ARG A 53 -12.45 -9.70 4.89
CA ARG A 53 -12.41 -8.34 4.34
C ARG A 53 -11.78 -8.30 2.95
N ALA A 54 -12.28 -7.38 2.15
CA ALA A 54 -11.73 -7.02 0.84
C ALA A 54 -11.56 -5.51 0.75
N TYR A 55 -10.68 -5.08 -0.13
CA TYR A 55 -10.29 -3.68 -0.30
C TYR A 55 -10.40 -3.27 -1.77
N SER A 56 -10.69 -1.99 -2.00
CA SER A 56 -10.59 -1.31 -3.28
C SER A 56 -9.63 -0.14 -3.12
N TYR A 57 -8.66 0.03 -4.01
CA TYR A 57 -7.61 1.03 -3.85
C TYR A 57 -7.07 1.53 -5.19
N TYR A 58 -6.27 2.58 -5.16
CA TYR A 58 -5.44 3.02 -6.28
C TYR A 58 -4.01 3.30 -5.77
N VAL A 59 -3.04 3.32 -6.67
CA VAL A 59 -1.65 3.68 -6.36
C VAL A 59 -1.26 4.85 -7.24
N GLU A 60 -0.75 5.89 -6.62
CA GLU A 60 -0.17 7.07 -7.25
C GLU A 60 1.31 7.17 -6.90
N VAL A 61 2.09 7.70 -7.84
CA VAL A 61 3.52 7.97 -7.68
C VAL A 61 3.82 9.41 -8.01
N SER A 62 4.84 9.96 -7.37
CA SER A 62 5.32 11.32 -7.58
C SER A 62 6.84 11.37 -7.42
N ALA A 63 7.50 12.20 -8.23
CA ALA A 63 8.92 12.51 -8.09
C ALA A 63 9.17 13.80 -7.29
N ASP A 64 8.14 14.63 -7.11
CA ASP A 64 8.23 15.99 -6.55
C ASP A 64 7.28 16.25 -5.37
N ASP A 65 6.48 15.26 -4.95
CA ASP A 65 5.45 15.36 -3.90
C ASP A 65 4.31 16.36 -4.23
N ILE A 66 4.26 16.86 -5.46
CA ILE A 66 3.31 17.87 -5.94
C ILE A 66 2.44 17.28 -7.04
N THR A 67 3.07 16.68 -8.04
CA THR A 67 2.42 16.10 -9.21
C THR A 67 2.35 14.60 -9.02
N TRP A 68 1.12 14.07 -8.94
CA TRP A 68 0.85 12.67 -8.70
C TRP A 68 0.28 12.01 -9.95
N THR A 69 0.84 10.86 -10.34
CA THR A 69 0.38 10.07 -11.48
C THR A 69 -0.14 8.73 -10.99
N ARG A 70 -1.37 8.39 -11.38
CA ARG A 70 -1.99 7.10 -11.03
C ARG A 70 -1.47 5.99 -11.93
N ILE A 71 -0.84 4.99 -11.32
CA ILE A 71 -0.26 3.83 -12.03
C ILE A 71 -1.10 2.56 -11.85
N ILE A 72 -1.94 2.49 -10.81
CA ILE A 72 -2.88 1.39 -10.57
C ILE A 72 -4.22 1.98 -10.16
N ASP A 73 -5.32 1.50 -10.75
CA ASP A 73 -6.68 1.87 -10.38
C ASP A 73 -7.55 0.64 -10.17
N TYR A 74 -7.59 0.16 -8.91
CA TYR A 74 -8.38 -0.99 -8.49
C TYR A 74 -9.61 -0.59 -7.66
N ARG A 75 -10.14 0.63 -7.86
CA ARG A 75 -11.32 1.11 -7.13
C ARG A 75 -12.59 0.30 -7.42
N ALA A 76 -12.65 -0.39 -8.55
CA ALA A 76 -13.78 -1.22 -8.96
C ALA A 76 -13.64 -2.71 -8.59
N TYR A 77 -12.57 -3.10 -7.90
CA TYR A 77 -12.25 -4.51 -7.63
C TYR A 77 -12.25 -4.81 -6.13
N LEU A 78 -12.52 -6.07 -5.80
CA LEU A 78 -12.40 -6.61 -4.44
C LEU A 78 -11.06 -7.33 -4.31
N CYS A 79 -10.05 -6.63 -3.79
CA CYS A 79 -8.70 -7.12 -3.60
C CYS A 79 -8.50 -7.68 -2.18
N ARG A 80 -7.70 -8.75 -2.05
CA ARG A 80 -7.40 -9.39 -0.77
C ARG A 80 -6.03 -10.07 -0.79
N SER A 81 -5.36 -10.12 0.36
CA SER A 81 -4.04 -10.74 0.54
C SER A 81 -3.00 -10.10 -0.40
N TRP A 82 -2.03 -10.89 -0.89
CA TRP A 82 -0.95 -10.42 -1.75
C TRP A 82 -1.41 -9.86 -3.10
N GLN A 83 -1.10 -8.60 -3.34
CA GLN A 83 -1.19 -7.92 -4.61
C GLN A 83 0.22 -7.83 -5.20
N LYS A 84 0.41 -8.32 -6.42
CA LYS A 84 1.67 -8.21 -7.18
C LYS A 84 1.40 -7.29 -8.36
N LEU A 85 1.87 -6.05 -8.25
CA LEU A 85 1.56 -4.97 -9.18
C LEU A 85 2.79 -4.71 -10.04
N TYR A 86 2.69 -5.01 -11.33
CA TYR A 86 3.74 -4.73 -12.31
C TYR A 86 3.31 -3.57 -13.19
N PHE A 87 4.22 -2.65 -13.45
CA PHE A 87 3.99 -1.50 -14.32
C PHE A 87 5.23 -1.20 -15.17
N PRO A 88 5.04 -0.56 -16.35
CA PRO A 88 6.11 -0.30 -17.31
C PRO A 88 7.22 0.60 -16.78
#